data_AF-A0A0F8X1B5-F1
#
_entry.id   AF-A0A0F8X1B5-F1
#
_cell.length_a   1.000
_cell.length_b   1.000
_cell.length_c   1.000
_cell.angle_alpha   90.00
_cell.angle_beta   90.00
_cell.angle_gamma   90.00
#
_symmetry.space_group_name_H-M   'P 1'
#
loop_
_entity.id
_entity.type
_entity.pdbx_description
1 polymer ?
#
loop_
_entity_poly.entity_id
_entity_poly.type
_entity_poly.pdbx_seq_one_letter_code
_entity_poly.pdbx_strand_id
1 'polypeptide(L)'
;MARKEEALQMRIGASINSAHTHDFNGTIDDVAVYENALNDSDVLQLFNNQSVRFASFGDQIFRPFNTSFNTNSINVTETFQNLFNSNISARIGQINSSVNISQLLAYYPTDFGKGWDATTNGHDVIQEIGNPQFNKTSGVNGTGGTEYDGSDGLELGPNEKAFNFVRTNNFSMSAWVLVNSDTNTQRTFLSKLEASPGFQGYEWRLHNNDRWRFFMIGTSSGNIINVQSSPAFDYGNYHHYVVTYNGSSAASGVEMYVDGLRIDTTTITD
;
A
#
# COMPACT_ATOMS: atom_id res chain seq x y z
N MET A 1 -29.40 -4.35 -24.76
CA MET A 1 -29.27 -4.32 -23.28
C MET A 1 -27.98 -3.60 -22.97
N ALA A 2 -28.06 -2.45 -22.31
CA ALA A 2 -26.88 -1.79 -21.78
C ALA A 2 -26.26 -2.73 -20.73
N ARG A 3 -25.01 -3.13 -20.95
CA ARG A 3 -24.22 -3.81 -19.91
C ARG A 3 -24.15 -2.84 -18.73
N LYS A 4 -24.61 -3.27 -17.56
CA LYS A 4 -24.38 -2.55 -16.31
C LYS A 4 -22.85 -2.41 -16.21
N GLU A 5 -22.30 -1.21 -16.33
CA GLU A 5 -20.93 -0.95 -15.89
C GLU A 5 -20.93 -1.19 -14.39
N GLU A 6 -20.51 -2.39 -13.97
CA GLU A 6 -20.10 -2.58 -12.59
C GLU A 6 -18.83 -1.77 -12.40
N ALA A 7 -18.85 -0.87 -11.43
CA ALA A 7 -17.73 0.02 -11.18
C ALA A 7 -16.50 -0.81 -10.79
N LEU A 8 -15.38 -0.54 -11.46
CA LEU A 8 -14.15 -1.29 -11.27
C LEU A 8 -13.55 -1.01 -9.91
N GLN A 9 -13.50 -2.01 -9.03
CA GLN A 9 -12.91 -1.88 -7.71
C GLN A 9 -11.38 -1.97 -7.79
N MET A 10 -10.69 -1.18 -6.97
CA MET A 10 -9.26 -1.38 -6.74
C MET A 10 -9.09 -2.56 -5.79
N ARG A 11 -8.03 -3.36 -5.99
CA ARG A 11 -7.73 -4.55 -5.22
C ARG A 11 -6.33 -4.49 -4.61
N ILE A 12 -6.20 -4.98 -3.38
CA ILE A 12 -4.91 -5.29 -2.74
C ILE A 12 -4.73 -6.80 -2.73
N GLY A 13 -3.57 -7.28 -3.19
CA GLY A 13 -3.20 -8.70 -3.18
C GLY A 13 -3.83 -9.56 -4.28
N ALA A 14 -4.74 -9.03 -5.09
CA ALA A 14 -5.39 -9.79 -6.17
C ALA A 14 -5.38 -9.03 -7.50
N SER A 15 -5.22 -9.77 -8.59
CA SER A 15 -5.45 -9.26 -9.94
C SER A 15 -6.95 -9.37 -10.30
N ILE A 16 -7.36 -8.77 -11.41
CA ILE A 16 -8.76 -8.87 -11.88
C ILE A 16 -9.04 -10.09 -12.77
N ASN A 17 -8.05 -10.93 -13.03
CA ASN A 17 -8.29 -12.08 -13.89
C ASN A 17 -9.16 -13.12 -13.16
N SER A 18 -10.19 -13.61 -13.85
CA SER A 18 -11.10 -14.64 -13.33
C SER A 18 -10.43 -15.99 -13.06
N ALA A 19 -9.16 -16.13 -13.43
CA ALA A 19 -8.32 -17.29 -13.19
C ALA A 19 -7.38 -17.13 -11.98
N HIS A 20 -7.36 -15.97 -11.31
CA HIS A 20 -6.56 -15.69 -10.11
C HIS A 20 -5.06 -16.03 -10.26
N THR A 21 -4.53 -15.98 -11.49
CA THR A 21 -3.19 -16.54 -11.77
C THR A 21 -2.04 -15.64 -11.32
N HIS A 22 -2.34 -14.42 -10.85
CA HIS A 22 -1.33 -13.45 -10.43
C HIS A 22 -1.58 -12.95 -9.00
N ASP A 23 -2.39 -13.67 -8.22
CA ASP A 23 -2.72 -13.26 -6.86
C ASP A 23 -1.50 -13.39 -5.95
N PHE A 24 -1.47 -12.56 -4.93
CA PHE A 24 -0.32 -12.38 -4.07
C PHE A 24 -0.17 -13.55 -3.11
N ASN A 25 1.06 -14.00 -2.93
CA ASN A 25 1.41 -14.97 -1.90
C ASN A 25 2.58 -14.39 -1.08
N GLY A 26 2.28 -14.06 0.18
CA GLY A 26 3.16 -13.33 1.09
C GLY A 26 2.38 -12.53 2.12
N THR A 27 3.03 -11.53 2.71
CA THR A 27 2.38 -10.57 3.62
C THR A 27 2.49 -9.14 3.07
N ILE A 28 1.39 -8.40 3.12
CA ILE A 28 1.34 -6.96 2.82
C ILE A 28 0.92 -6.21 4.08
N ASP A 29 1.60 -5.10 4.33
CA ASP A 29 1.39 -4.21 5.46
C ASP A 29 1.50 -2.74 5.04
N ASP A 30 0.92 -1.82 5.82
CA ASP A 30 1.10 -0.37 5.69
C ASP A 30 0.87 0.18 4.26
N VAL A 31 -0.20 -0.27 3.60
CA VAL A 31 -0.53 0.13 2.22
C VAL A 31 -1.03 1.57 2.20
N ALA A 32 -0.47 2.43 1.35
CA ALA A 32 -0.97 3.78 1.13
C ALA A 32 -1.08 4.14 -0.36
N VAL A 33 -2.10 4.93 -0.68
CA VAL A 33 -2.33 5.49 -2.02
C VAL A 33 -2.42 7.01 -1.90
N TYR A 34 -1.74 7.72 -2.79
CA TYR A 34 -1.63 9.18 -2.77
C TYR A 34 -2.09 9.79 -4.09
N GLU A 35 -2.72 10.95 -4.06
CA GLU A 35 -3.16 11.71 -5.24
C GLU A 35 -2.04 12.57 -5.87
N ASN A 36 -0.80 12.37 -5.47
CA ASN A 36 0.37 13.08 -5.95
C ASN A 36 1.55 12.12 -6.18
N ALA A 37 2.47 12.53 -7.05
CA ALA A 37 3.77 11.89 -7.15
C ALA A 37 4.64 12.34 -5.98
N LEU A 38 4.99 11.42 -5.08
CA LEU A 38 5.93 11.66 -4.00
C LEU A 38 7.33 11.85 -4.58
N ASN A 39 8.10 12.77 -3.99
CA ASN A 39 9.52 12.95 -4.33
C ASN A 39 10.43 12.15 -3.39
N ASP A 40 11.74 12.10 -3.69
CA ASP A 40 12.74 11.40 -2.87
C ASP A 40 12.65 11.72 -1.36
N SER A 41 12.44 12.99 -1.02
CA SER A 41 12.36 13.41 0.40
C SER A 41 11.07 12.96 1.07
N ASP A 42 9.94 12.97 0.34
CA ASP A 42 8.67 12.48 0.85
C ASP A 42 8.73 10.96 1.09
N VAL A 43 9.32 10.21 0.15
CA VAL A 43 9.45 8.75 0.24
C VAL A 43 10.40 8.36 1.38
N LEU A 44 11.51 9.07 1.55
CA LEU A 44 12.42 8.86 2.67
C LEU A 44 11.75 9.17 4.02
N GLN A 45 10.96 10.23 4.10
CA GLN A 45 10.20 10.55 5.31
C GLN A 45 9.12 9.50 5.60
N LEU A 46 8.41 9.02 4.57
CA LEU A 46 7.41 7.96 4.69
C LEU A 46 8.04 6.70 5.29
N PHE A 47 9.14 6.23 4.69
CA PHE A 47 9.90 5.09 5.18
C PHE A 47 10.35 5.29 6.63
N ASN A 48 11.03 6.40 6.92
CA ASN A 48 11.51 6.67 8.27
C ASN A 48 10.37 6.72 9.29
N ASN A 49 9.25 7.35 8.98
CA ASN A 49 8.13 7.44 9.94
C ASN A 49 7.47 6.09 10.20
N GLN A 50 7.39 5.23 9.19
CA GLN A 50 6.89 3.87 9.35
C GLN A 50 7.91 2.99 10.10
N SER A 51 9.22 3.10 9.80
CA SER A 51 10.28 2.34 10.46
C SER A 51 10.65 2.82 11.88
N VAL A 52 10.54 4.11 12.18
CA VAL A 52 10.92 4.73 13.48
C VAL A 52 9.98 4.31 14.61
N ARG A 53 8.79 3.80 14.31
CA ARG A 53 7.96 3.09 15.29
C ARG A 53 8.70 1.92 15.97
N PHE A 54 9.88 1.50 15.47
CA PHE A 54 10.62 0.30 15.90
C PHE A 54 12.07 0.52 16.35
N ALA A 55 12.47 1.75 16.69
CA ALA A 55 13.72 1.93 17.44
C ALA A 55 13.64 1.25 18.81
N SER A 56 14.78 0.86 19.41
CA SER A 56 14.87 0.22 20.75
C SER A 56 14.24 1.00 21.93
N PHE A 57 13.72 2.19 21.65
CA PHE A 57 12.73 2.91 22.44
C PHE A 57 11.47 3.03 21.57
N GLY A 58 10.55 2.08 21.74
CA GLY A 58 9.37 1.93 20.90
C GLY A 58 8.23 2.83 21.34
N ASP A 59 7.68 3.54 20.38
CA ASP A 59 6.54 4.43 20.52
C ASP A 59 5.23 3.61 20.47
N GLN A 60 4.63 3.29 21.62
CA GLN A 60 3.39 2.48 21.65
C GLN A 60 2.13 3.35 21.45
N ILE A 61 1.31 3.03 20.45
CA ILE A 61 0.04 3.72 20.12
C ILE A 61 -1.12 2.93 20.74
N PHE A 62 -1.97 3.61 21.52
CA PHE A 62 -3.22 3.04 22.05
C PHE A 62 -4.39 3.30 21.10
N ARG A 63 -5.36 2.38 21.08
CA ARG A 63 -6.57 2.41 20.24
C ARG A 63 -7.32 3.76 20.30
N PRO A 64 -7.98 4.21 19.22
CA PRO A 64 -9.00 5.25 19.32
C PRO A 64 -10.13 4.76 20.24
N PHE A 65 -10.38 5.47 21.34
CA PHE A 65 -11.64 5.38 22.08
C PHE A 65 -12.43 6.66 21.84
N ASN A 66 -13.76 6.57 21.90
CA ASN A 66 -14.63 7.70 21.61
C ASN A 66 -14.39 8.81 22.64
N THR A 67 -13.78 9.92 22.23
CA THR A 67 -13.55 11.09 23.08
C THR A 67 -14.57 12.15 22.70
N SER A 68 -15.45 12.49 23.64
CA SER A 68 -16.38 13.61 23.47
C SER A 68 -15.73 14.90 23.95
N PHE A 69 -15.79 15.94 23.11
CA PHE A 69 -15.19 17.24 23.36
C PHE A 69 -16.14 18.13 24.17
N ASN A 70 -15.65 18.73 25.26
CA ASN A 70 -16.21 19.99 25.76
C ASN A 70 -15.14 21.11 25.66
N THR A 71 -15.35 21.98 24.67
CA THR A 71 -14.75 23.32 24.49
C THR A 71 -13.32 23.56 25.00
N ASN A 72 -12.34 22.78 24.51
CA ASN A 72 -10.90 23.11 24.38
C ASN A 72 -9.89 22.31 25.21
N SER A 73 -10.24 21.16 25.79
CA SER A 73 -9.21 20.25 26.34
C SER A 73 -9.64 18.79 26.33
N ILE A 74 -8.68 17.88 26.15
CA ILE A 74 -8.81 16.44 26.44
C ILE A 74 -8.02 16.17 27.72
N ASN A 75 -8.68 15.63 28.76
CA ASN A 75 -8.00 15.13 29.95
C ASN A 75 -7.76 13.63 29.79
N VAL A 76 -6.49 13.22 29.77
CA VAL A 76 -6.07 11.81 29.77
C VAL A 76 -5.35 11.54 31.10
N THR A 77 -5.89 10.62 31.90
CA THR A 77 -5.29 10.21 33.18
C THR A 77 -4.71 8.80 33.03
N GLU A 78 -3.39 8.68 32.99
CA GLU A 78 -2.67 7.39 32.96
C GLU A 78 -1.93 7.17 34.28
N THR A 79 -1.86 5.91 34.74
CA THR A 79 -1.07 5.54 35.94
C THR A 79 0.10 4.67 35.51
N PHE A 80 1.33 5.16 35.68
CA PHE A 80 2.54 4.42 35.34
C PHE A 80 3.04 3.61 36.54
N GLN A 81 3.32 2.32 36.34
CA GLN A 81 4.07 1.51 37.29
C GLN A 81 5.37 1.04 36.64
N ASN A 82 6.50 1.61 37.06
CA ASN A 82 7.81 1.18 36.59
C ASN A 82 8.22 -0.12 37.32
N LEU A 83 8.45 -1.18 36.56
CA LEU A 83 9.09 -2.41 37.04
C LEU A 83 10.46 -2.56 36.38
N PHE A 84 11.42 -3.18 37.07
CA PHE A 84 12.74 -3.56 36.53
C PHE A 84 13.60 -2.41 35.98
N ASN A 85 13.54 -1.21 36.59
CA ASN A 85 14.28 -0.02 36.17
C ASN A 85 13.98 0.43 34.72
N SER A 86 12.81 0.09 34.20
CA SER A 86 12.36 0.59 32.90
C SER A 86 12.02 2.09 32.97
N ASN A 87 12.36 2.82 31.90
CA ASN A 87 11.88 4.18 31.70
C ASN A 87 10.59 4.12 30.88
N ILE A 88 9.50 4.68 31.42
CA ILE A 88 8.21 4.78 30.73
C ILE A 88 7.91 6.26 30.48
N SER A 89 7.77 6.65 29.21
CA SER A 89 7.35 8.00 28.80
C SER A 89 6.15 7.90 27.88
N ALA A 90 5.05 8.57 28.23
CA ALA A 90 3.93 8.78 27.31
C ALA A 90 4.01 10.18 26.70
N ARG A 91 3.86 10.26 25.38
CA ARG A 91 3.63 11.52 24.66
C ARG A 91 2.23 11.45 24.05
N ILE A 92 1.41 12.46 24.32
CA ILE A 92 0.18 12.68 23.55
C ILE A 92 0.66 13.32 22.26
N GLY A 93 0.47 12.61 21.14
CA GLY A 93 1.17 12.86 19.89
C GLY A 93 1.27 14.34 19.52
N GLN A 94 2.50 14.83 19.36
CA GLN A 94 2.78 15.61 18.18
C GLN A 94 2.36 14.73 17.00
N ILE A 95 1.26 15.08 16.33
CA ILE A 95 1.25 14.87 14.89
C ILE A 95 2.45 15.70 14.44
N ASN A 96 3.56 15.07 14.04
CA ASN A 96 4.53 15.78 13.22
C ASN A 96 3.76 16.16 11.96
N SER A 97 3.21 17.37 11.97
CA SER A 97 2.43 17.97 10.90
C SER A 97 3.30 18.34 9.69
N SER A 98 4.34 17.56 9.43
CA SER A 98 5.22 17.67 8.28
C SER A 98 5.05 16.53 7.29
N VAL A 99 4.36 15.42 7.64
CA VAL A 99 3.84 14.55 6.58
C VAL A 99 2.62 15.25 6.01
N ASN A 100 2.74 15.71 4.77
CA ASN A 100 1.64 16.31 4.06
C ASN A 100 0.58 15.23 3.77
N ILE A 101 -0.27 14.92 4.75
CA ILE A 101 -1.39 13.99 4.61
C ILE A 101 -2.54 14.59 3.79
N SER A 102 -2.45 15.85 3.33
CA SER A 102 -3.50 16.47 2.50
C SER A 102 -3.68 15.82 1.13
N GLN A 103 -2.78 14.89 0.77
CA GLN A 103 -2.78 14.18 -0.52
C GLN A 103 -2.83 12.65 -0.34
N LEU A 104 -3.03 12.16 0.89
CA LEU A 104 -3.22 10.74 1.19
C LEU A 104 -4.67 10.34 0.90
N LEU A 105 -4.87 9.46 -0.07
CA LEU A 105 -6.18 9.05 -0.54
C LEU A 105 -6.78 7.92 0.29
N ALA A 106 -5.96 6.91 0.56
CA ALA A 106 -6.34 5.73 1.34
C ALA A 106 -5.10 5.18 2.08
N TYR A 107 -5.31 4.66 3.29
CA TYR A 107 -4.24 4.08 4.11
C TYR A 107 -4.74 2.90 4.92
N TYR A 108 -4.09 1.75 4.74
CA TYR A 108 -4.39 0.49 5.40
C TYR A 108 -3.19 0.10 6.26
N PRO A 109 -3.15 0.54 7.52
CA PRO A 109 -2.01 0.31 8.42
C PRO A 109 -1.87 -1.16 8.84
N THR A 110 -2.92 -1.96 8.72
CA THR A 110 -2.96 -3.39 9.11
C THR A 110 -2.51 -3.74 10.53
N ASP A 111 -2.26 -2.77 11.41
CA ASP A 111 -1.85 -2.95 12.82
C ASP A 111 -2.90 -3.56 13.75
N PHE A 112 -4.18 -3.38 13.43
CA PHE A 112 -5.29 -3.73 14.33
C PHE A 112 -6.40 -4.53 13.66
N GLY A 113 -6.10 -5.05 12.47
CA GLY A 113 -7.04 -5.73 11.59
C GLY A 113 -6.79 -5.34 10.14
N LYS A 114 -7.30 -6.17 9.23
CA LYS A 114 -7.21 -5.93 7.79
C LYS A 114 -8.43 -5.19 7.27
N GLY A 115 -8.24 -4.44 6.18
CA GLY A 115 -9.33 -3.89 5.37
C GLY A 115 -10.02 -2.64 5.90
N TRP A 116 -9.45 -1.96 6.89
CA TRP A 116 -9.91 -0.66 7.35
C TRP A 116 -9.06 0.47 6.75
N ASP A 117 -9.72 1.44 6.12
CA ASP A 117 -9.11 2.67 5.60
C ASP A 117 -9.05 3.73 6.71
N ALA A 118 -7.84 3.94 7.24
CA ALA A 118 -7.57 4.88 8.33
C ALA A 118 -7.76 6.35 7.93
N THR A 119 -7.84 6.67 6.63
CA THR A 119 -8.13 8.03 6.17
C THR A 119 -9.59 8.41 6.34
N THR A 120 -10.48 7.42 6.53
CA THR A 120 -11.94 7.59 6.61
C THR A 120 -12.57 8.19 5.35
N ASN A 121 -11.88 8.11 4.20
CA ASN A 121 -12.34 8.65 2.91
C ASN A 121 -13.32 7.71 2.17
N GLY A 122 -13.76 6.62 2.81
CA GLY A 122 -14.72 5.68 2.25
C GLY A 122 -14.09 4.69 1.27
N HIS A 123 -12.87 4.24 1.56
CA HIS A 123 -12.17 3.20 0.81
C HIS A 123 -11.96 1.91 1.62
N ASP A 124 -12.81 1.65 2.63
CA ASP A 124 -12.76 0.39 3.38
C ASP A 124 -12.89 -0.84 2.46
N VAL A 125 -12.50 -2.01 2.95
CA VAL A 125 -12.73 -3.25 2.22
C VAL A 125 -14.22 -3.58 2.20
N ILE A 126 -14.76 -3.73 1.00
CA ILE A 126 -16.16 -4.11 0.77
C ILE A 126 -16.31 -5.61 0.51
N GLN A 127 -15.24 -6.28 0.10
CA GLN A 127 -15.23 -7.71 -0.18
C GLN A 127 -13.84 -8.32 0.03
N GLU A 128 -13.78 -9.47 0.68
CA GLU A 128 -12.62 -10.35 0.69
C GLU A 128 -12.75 -11.38 -0.45
N ILE A 129 -11.71 -11.50 -1.26
CA ILE A 129 -11.54 -12.57 -2.26
C ILE A 129 -10.74 -13.67 -1.57
N GLY A 130 -11.21 -14.92 -1.64
CA GLY A 130 -10.58 -16.01 -0.90
C GLY A 130 -10.75 -15.84 0.61
N ASN A 131 -9.67 -15.99 1.35
CA ASN A 131 -9.61 -15.88 2.80
C ASN A 131 -8.29 -15.24 3.29
N PRO A 132 -7.98 -13.99 2.91
CA PRO A 132 -6.80 -13.27 3.41
C PRO A 132 -6.81 -13.24 4.94
N GLN A 133 -5.68 -13.53 5.59
CA GLN A 133 -5.61 -13.64 7.04
C GLN A 133 -4.94 -12.43 7.68
N PHE A 134 -5.53 -11.89 8.73
CA PHE A 134 -4.84 -10.91 9.57
C PHE A 134 -3.94 -11.65 10.57
N ASN A 135 -2.64 -11.42 10.51
CA ASN A 135 -1.68 -11.95 11.48
C ASN A 135 -1.16 -10.84 12.38
N LYS A 136 -1.65 -10.82 13.63
CA LYS A 136 -1.31 -9.86 14.69
C LYS A 136 0.15 -9.87 15.17
N THR A 137 0.94 -10.84 14.74
CA THR A 137 2.38 -10.95 15.05
C THR A 137 3.27 -10.80 13.81
N SER A 138 2.66 -10.54 12.66
CA SER A 138 3.34 -10.27 11.39
C SER A 138 3.37 -8.75 11.13
N GLY A 139 3.52 -8.35 9.87
CA GLY A 139 3.78 -6.97 9.49
C GLY A 139 5.23 -6.59 9.70
N VAL A 140 5.64 -5.45 9.13
CA VAL A 140 7.01 -4.91 9.30
C VAL A 140 7.35 -4.71 10.78
N ASN A 141 6.30 -4.52 11.57
CA ASN A 141 6.34 -4.05 12.94
C ASN A 141 6.00 -5.11 13.99
N GLY A 142 5.64 -6.32 13.55
CA GLY A 142 5.17 -7.37 14.45
C GLY A 142 3.84 -7.05 15.15
N THR A 143 3.13 -6.00 14.72
CA THR A 143 1.81 -5.62 15.26
C THR A 143 0.67 -5.98 14.32
N GLY A 144 0.94 -6.28 13.05
CA GLY A 144 -0.10 -6.71 12.16
C GLY A 144 0.30 -6.71 10.69
N GLY A 145 -0.04 -7.77 9.97
CA GLY A 145 0.07 -7.82 8.51
C GLY A 145 -1.05 -8.65 7.91
N THR A 146 -1.41 -8.38 6.66
CA THR A 146 -2.35 -9.22 5.92
C THR A 146 -1.59 -10.27 5.13
N GLU A 147 -1.84 -11.53 5.44
CA GLU A 147 -1.29 -12.69 4.75
C GLU A 147 -2.22 -13.14 3.63
N TYR A 148 -1.62 -13.45 2.49
CA TYR A 148 -2.29 -13.90 1.27
C TYR A 148 -1.68 -15.23 0.82
N ASP A 149 -2.51 -16.15 0.36
CA ASP A 149 -2.12 -17.52 -0.01
C ASP A 149 -1.86 -17.76 -1.51
N GLY A 150 -2.01 -16.73 -2.34
CA GLY A 150 -1.96 -16.84 -3.80
C GLY A 150 -3.32 -17.02 -4.47
N SER A 151 -4.41 -16.92 -3.72
CA SER A 151 -5.80 -16.86 -4.20
C SER A 151 -6.66 -15.83 -3.45
N ASP A 152 -6.00 -15.00 -2.65
CA ASP A 152 -6.61 -14.05 -1.73
C ASP A 152 -6.55 -12.61 -2.27
N GLY A 153 -7.48 -11.77 -1.83
CA GLY A 153 -7.48 -10.36 -2.16
C GLY A 153 -8.45 -9.53 -1.32
N LEU A 154 -8.27 -8.22 -1.34
CA LEU A 154 -9.17 -7.26 -0.71
C LEU A 154 -9.69 -6.28 -1.76
N GLU A 155 -11.00 -6.18 -1.93
CA GLU A 155 -11.63 -5.18 -2.81
C GLU A 155 -11.98 -3.91 -2.02
N LEU A 156 -11.53 -2.76 -2.51
CA LEU A 156 -11.63 -1.47 -1.84
C LEU A 156 -12.83 -0.67 -2.34
N GLY A 157 -13.64 -0.11 -1.45
CA GLY A 157 -14.80 0.72 -1.79
C GLY A 157 -15.44 1.39 -0.56
N PRO A 158 -16.65 1.95 -0.68
CA PRO A 158 -17.46 2.10 -1.89
C PRO A 158 -17.06 3.31 -2.76
N ASN A 159 -16.02 4.07 -2.42
CA ASN A 159 -15.59 5.23 -3.22
C ASN A 159 -14.54 4.84 -4.28
N GLU A 160 -14.87 3.91 -5.17
CA GLU A 160 -13.90 3.34 -6.11
C GLU A 160 -13.35 4.34 -7.13
N LYS A 161 -14.12 5.41 -7.39
CA LYS A 161 -13.78 6.43 -8.40
C LYS A 161 -12.58 7.28 -8.02
N ALA A 162 -12.31 7.41 -6.72
CA ALA A 162 -11.12 8.06 -6.21
C ALA A 162 -9.84 7.45 -6.77
N PHE A 163 -9.86 6.15 -7.07
CA PHE A 163 -8.74 5.41 -7.64
C PHE A 163 -8.70 5.41 -9.18
N ASN A 164 -9.54 6.18 -9.88
CA ASN A 164 -9.58 6.19 -11.36
C ASN A 164 -8.41 7.00 -11.97
N PHE A 165 -7.17 6.67 -11.62
CA PHE A 165 -5.98 7.30 -12.18
C PHE A 165 -5.79 6.89 -13.66
N VAL A 166 -5.58 7.89 -14.50
CA VAL A 166 -5.20 7.74 -15.91
C VAL A 166 -3.80 8.33 -16.15
N ARG A 167 -3.27 8.17 -17.36
CA ARG A 167 -1.90 8.58 -17.73
C ARG A 167 -1.54 10.05 -17.47
N THR A 168 -2.51 10.93 -17.26
CA THR A 168 -2.28 12.34 -16.91
C THR A 168 -2.39 12.65 -15.43
N ASN A 169 -2.85 11.71 -14.61
CA ASN A 169 -2.86 11.89 -13.16
C ASN A 169 -1.47 11.57 -12.61
N ASN A 170 -1.03 12.41 -11.69
CA ASN A 170 0.05 12.03 -10.80
C ASN A 170 -0.53 11.25 -9.61
N PHE A 171 0.21 10.27 -9.11
CA PHE A 171 -0.17 9.50 -7.94
C PHE A 171 1.02 8.67 -7.45
N SER A 172 0.89 8.12 -6.25
CA SER A 172 1.87 7.18 -5.69
C SER A 172 1.17 6.05 -4.96
N MET A 173 1.84 4.91 -4.88
CA MET A 173 1.40 3.77 -4.08
C MET A 173 2.60 3.25 -3.29
N SER A 174 2.39 2.90 -2.02
CA SER A 174 3.40 2.31 -1.15
C SER A 174 2.84 1.12 -0.40
N ALA A 175 3.71 0.16 -0.08
CA ALA A 175 3.39 -0.96 0.80
C ALA A 175 4.67 -1.53 1.42
N TRP A 176 4.56 -2.04 2.63
CA TRP A 176 5.52 -2.99 3.17
C TRP A 176 5.16 -4.39 2.69
N VAL A 177 6.12 -5.07 2.07
CA VAL A 177 5.87 -6.36 1.42
C VAL A 177 6.91 -7.37 1.87
N LEU A 178 6.44 -8.53 2.31
CA LEU A 178 7.24 -9.73 2.53
C LEU A 178 6.79 -10.81 1.56
N VAL A 179 7.74 -11.38 0.83
CA VAL A 179 7.53 -12.58 0.02
C VAL A 179 8.55 -13.63 0.44
N ASN A 180 8.08 -14.81 0.88
CA ASN A 180 8.96 -15.80 1.52
C ASN A 180 10.02 -16.40 0.59
N SER A 181 9.64 -16.67 -0.67
CA SER A 181 10.55 -17.26 -1.65
C SER A 181 10.07 -16.98 -3.07
N ASP A 182 10.99 -17.05 -4.04
CA ASP A 182 10.64 -17.09 -5.46
C ASP A 182 9.88 -18.39 -5.79
N THR A 183 8.85 -18.27 -6.61
CA THR A 183 8.04 -19.37 -7.14
C THR A 183 7.90 -19.29 -8.65
N ASN A 184 8.61 -18.36 -9.31
CA ASN A 184 8.53 -18.06 -10.74
C ASN A 184 7.08 -17.76 -11.18
N THR A 185 6.31 -17.09 -10.32
CA THR A 185 4.93 -16.64 -10.60
C THR A 185 4.82 -15.13 -10.44
N GLN A 186 3.84 -14.54 -11.12
CA GLN A 186 3.49 -13.14 -10.91
C GLN A 186 2.67 -13.00 -9.63
N ARG A 187 2.83 -11.90 -8.90
CA ARG A 187 2.14 -11.63 -7.62
C ARG A 187 1.76 -10.16 -7.53
N THR A 188 0.48 -9.87 -7.49
CA THR A 188 -0.09 -8.53 -7.59
C THR A 188 -0.10 -7.84 -6.25
N PHE A 189 0.54 -6.69 -6.12
CA PHE A 189 0.47 -5.92 -4.87
C PHE A 189 -0.83 -5.11 -4.86
N LEU A 190 -1.04 -4.31 -5.91
CA LEU A 190 -2.26 -3.53 -6.12
C LEU A 190 -2.68 -3.56 -7.59
N SER A 191 -3.98 -3.64 -7.85
CA SER A 191 -4.53 -3.65 -9.20
C SER A 191 -5.85 -2.92 -9.30
N LYS A 192 -6.03 -2.19 -10.41
CA LYS A 192 -7.29 -1.62 -10.84
C LYS A 192 -7.38 -1.74 -12.36
N LEU A 193 -7.13 -2.94 -12.86
CA LEU A 193 -7.31 -3.31 -14.27
C LEU A 193 -8.75 -3.73 -14.53
N GLU A 194 -9.27 -3.45 -15.72
CA GLU A 194 -10.49 -4.07 -16.21
C GLU A 194 -10.26 -5.54 -16.57
N ALA A 195 -11.29 -6.37 -16.38
CA ALA A 195 -11.27 -7.73 -16.90
C ALA A 195 -11.23 -7.70 -18.45
N SER A 196 -10.57 -8.69 -19.05
CA SER A 196 -10.44 -8.86 -20.50
C SER A 196 -11.73 -8.58 -21.29
N PRO A 197 -11.66 -7.97 -22.50
CA PRO A 197 -10.45 -7.63 -23.26
C PRO A 197 -9.88 -6.25 -22.93
N GLY A 198 -8.56 -6.08 -23.08
CA GLY A 198 -7.91 -4.76 -23.07
C GLY A 198 -7.15 -4.43 -21.78
N PHE A 199 -7.53 -5.01 -20.64
CA PHE A 199 -6.89 -4.80 -19.34
C PHE A 199 -6.66 -3.31 -19.03
N GLN A 200 -7.63 -2.45 -19.34
CA GLN A 200 -7.47 -1.01 -19.14
C GLN A 200 -7.35 -0.68 -17.65
N GLY A 201 -6.42 0.19 -17.28
CA GLY A 201 -6.18 0.59 -15.89
C GLY A 201 -4.71 0.52 -15.50
N TYR A 202 -4.42 0.18 -14.24
CA TYR A 202 -3.05 0.01 -13.77
C TYR A 202 -2.89 -1.20 -12.86
N GLU A 203 -1.67 -1.74 -12.82
CA GLU A 203 -1.28 -2.86 -11.96
C GLU A 203 0.15 -2.67 -11.48
N TRP A 204 0.37 -2.92 -10.20
CA TRP A 204 1.68 -3.00 -9.59
C TRP A 204 1.88 -4.41 -9.05
N ARG A 205 2.88 -5.12 -9.58
CA ARG A 205 3.09 -6.55 -9.29
C ARG A 205 4.56 -6.93 -9.28
N LEU A 206 4.89 -7.99 -8.53
CA LEU A 206 6.08 -8.80 -8.75
C LEU A 206 5.87 -9.65 -10.01
N HIS A 207 6.83 -9.62 -10.93
CA HIS A 207 6.81 -10.40 -12.16
C HIS A 207 7.66 -11.67 -11.99
N ASN A 208 7.41 -12.70 -12.80
CA ASN A 208 8.11 -13.98 -12.79
C ASN A 208 9.60 -13.95 -13.24
N ASN A 209 10.26 -12.81 -13.12
CA ASN A 209 11.69 -12.61 -13.37
C ASN A 209 12.35 -11.87 -12.19
N ASP A 210 11.79 -12.01 -10.99
CA ASP A 210 12.26 -11.38 -9.74
C ASP A 210 12.34 -9.86 -9.81
N ARG A 211 11.43 -9.23 -10.56
CA ARG A 211 11.36 -7.79 -10.69
C ARG A 211 9.93 -7.33 -10.49
N TRP A 212 9.73 -6.32 -9.66
CA TRP A 212 8.44 -5.66 -9.63
C TRP A 212 8.31 -4.69 -10.81
N ARG A 213 7.08 -4.59 -11.30
CA ARG A 213 6.70 -3.81 -12.45
C ARG A 213 5.46 -2.99 -12.17
N PHE A 214 5.45 -1.81 -12.73
CA PHE A 214 4.28 -0.96 -12.81
C PHE A 214 3.78 -0.92 -14.25
N PHE A 215 2.51 -1.24 -14.41
CA PHE A 215 1.79 -1.19 -15.67
C PHE A 215 0.74 -0.09 -15.58
N MET A 216 0.66 0.73 -16.63
CA MET A 216 -0.53 1.52 -16.93
C MET A 216 -0.93 1.24 -18.37
N ILE A 217 -2.15 0.73 -18.55
CA ILE A 217 -2.64 0.17 -19.80
C ILE A 217 -3.84 1.00 -20.24
N GLY A 218 -3.71 1.68 -21.38
CA GLY A 218 -4.84 2.26 -22.09
C GLY A 218 -5.52 1.24 -22.99
N THR A 219 -4.73 0.45 -23.73
CA THR A 219 -5.19 -0.68 -24.54
C THR A 219 -4.12 -1.78 -24.57
N SER A 220 -4.55 -3.03 -24.64
CA SER A 220 -3.64 -4.18 -24.66
C SER A 220 -2.75 -4.30 -25.92
N SER A 221 -2.94 -3.47 -26.93
CA SER A 221 -2.25 -3.56 -28.24
C SER A 221 -1.33 -2.36 -28.54
N GLY A 222 -0.66 -1.80 -27.52
CA GLY A 222 0.44 -0.84 -27.72
C GLY A 222 0.27 0.52 -27.05
N ASN A 223 -0.72 0.71 -26.19
CA ASN A 223 -0.84 1.89 -25.33
C ASN A 223 -0.59 1.47 -23.88
N ILE A 224 0.69 1.24 -23.55
CA ILE A 224 1.12 0.64 -22.29
C ILE A 224 2.39 1.32 -21.80
N ILE A 225 2.32 1.96 -20.63
CA ILE A 225 3.51 2.29 -19.84
C ILE A 225 3.85 1.07 -19.00
N ASN A 226 5.03 0.50 -19.20
CA ASN A 226 5.53 -0.66 -18.45
C ASN A 226 6.97 -0.41 -18.01
N VAL A 227 7.14 -0.21 -16.71
CA VAL A 227 8.43 0.08 -16.09
C VAL A 227 8.75 -1.00 -15.07
N GLN A 228 10.00 -1.45 -15.08
CA GLN A 228 10.51 -2.52 -14.24
C GLN A 228 11.64 -2.00 -13.35
N SER A 229 11.73 -2.53 -12.13
CA SER A 229 12.93 -2.39 -11.30
C SER A 229 14.19 -2.97 -11.98
N SER A 230 15.34 -2.34 -11.74
CA SER A 230 16.65 -2.90 -12.07
C SER A 230 17.18 -3.90 -11.02
N PRO A 231 17.14 -3.62 -9.69
CA PRO A 231 17.50 -4.61 -8.67
C PRO A 231 16.47 -5.74 -8.58
N ALA A 232 16.92 -6.91 -8.10
CA ALA A 232 16.03 -8.03 -7.83
C ALA A 232 15.16 -7.78 -6.60
N PHE A 233 13.99 -8.44 -6.58
CA PHE A 233 13.19 -8.55 -5.37
C PHE A 233 14.00 -9.29 -4.29
N ASP A 234 14.07 -8.72 -3.08
CA ASP A 234 14.68 -9.38 -1.93
C ASP A 234 13.62 -10.19 -1.18
N TYR A 235 13.84 -11.51 -1.10
CA TYR A 235 12.91 -12.47 -0.54
C TYR A 235 13.23 -12.77 0.92
N GLY A 236 12.19 -13.07 1.71
CA GLY A 236 12.32 -13.45 3.12
C GLY A 236 12.45 -12.27 4.08
N ASN A 237 12.51 -11.04 3.57
CA ASN A 237 12.56 -9.81 4.36
C ASN A 237 11.38 -8.88 4.01
N TYR A 238 10.95 -8.09 4.99
CA TYR A 238 10.08 -6.94 4.72
C TYR A 238 10.89 -5.81 4.10
N HIS A 239 10.39 -5.27 3.00
CA HIS A 239 10.88 -4.03 2.42
C HIS A 239 9.73 -3.08 2.15
N HIS A 240 10.02 -1.78 2.29
CA HIS A 240 9.10 -0.73 1.92
C HIS A 240 9.26 -0.42 0.44
N TYR A 241 8.31 -0.84 -0.37
CA TYR A 241 8.32 -0.57 -1.80
C TYR A 241 7.38 0.59 -2.12
N VAL A 242 7.84 1.50 -2.98
CA VAL A 242 7.03 2.63 -3.46
C VAL A 242 7.15 2.74 -4.97
N VAL A 243 6.03 3.02 -5.63
CA VAL A 243 5.99 3.49 -7.02
C VAL A 243 5.35 4.88 -7.05
N THR A 244 5.97 5.80 -7.80
CA THR A 244 5.42 7.13 -8.04
C THR A 244 5.26 7.32 -9.55
N TYR A 245 4.23 8.05 -9.95
CA TYR A 245 4.01 8.41 -11.34
C TYR A 245 3.61 9.87 -11.45
N ASN A 246 4.32 10.63 -12.28
CA ASN A 246 4.15 12.08 -12.36
C ASN A 246 3.08 12.56 -13.36
N GLY A 247 2.35 11.65 -14.02
CA GLY A 247 1.31 12.03 -14.99
C GLY A 247 1.85 12.49 -16.36
N SER A 248 3.13 12.28 -16.65
CA SER A 248 3.78 12.71 -17.90
C SER A 248 3.23 12.04 -19.16
N SER A 249 2.48 10.95 -19.01
CA SER A 249 2.11 10.04 -20.10
C SER A 249 3.30 9.36 -20.78
N ALA A 250 4.39 9.19 -20.03
CA ALA A 250 5.60 8.50 -20.47
C ALA A 250 6.17 7.63 -19.36
N ALA A 251 6.82 6.54 -19.74
CA ALA A 251 7.53 5.63 -18.83
C ALA A 251 8.61 6.33 -17.98
N SER A 252 9.22 7.39 -18.50
CA SER A 252 10.19 8.22 -17.75
C SER A 252 9.57 8.98 -16.57
N GLY A 253 8.24 9.03 -16.48
CA GLY A 253 7.51 9.59 -15.34
C GLY A 253 7.30 8.63 -14.18
N VAL A 254 7.68 7.36 -14.32
CA VAL A 254 7.58 6.35 -13.26
C VAL A 254 8.90 6.28 -12.50
N GLU A 255 8.83 6.36 -11.18
CA GLU A 255 9.98 6.15 -10.30
C GLU A 255 9.64 5.05 -9.28
N MET A 256 10.68 4.33 -8.83
CA MET A 256 10.54 3.23 -7.88
C MET A 256 11.53 3.40 -6.75
N TYR A 257 11.14 2.95 -5.56
CA TYR A 257 11.92 3.10 -4.34
C TYR A 257 11.87 1.81 -3.52
N VAL A 258 12.95 1.56 -2.78
CA VAL A 258 13.06 0.50 -1.76
C VAL A 258 13.63 1.13 -0.51
N ASP A 259 12.98 0.93 0.63
CA ASP A 259 13.45 1.38 1.94
C ASP A 259 13.80 2.87 1.99
N GLY A 260 12.96 3.69 1.36
CA GLY A 260 13.14 5.15 1.30
C GLY A 260 14.14 5.64 0.26
N LEU A 261 14.81 4.74 -0.48
CA LEU A 261 15.82 5.07 -1.47
C LEU A 261 15.32 4.82 -2.89
N ARG A 262 15.53 5.80 -3.78
CA ARG A 262 15.23 5.65 -5.21
C ARG A 262 16.13 4.59 -5.82
N ILE A 263 15.55 3.74 -6.67
CA ILE A 263 16.26 2.70 -7.41
C ILE A 263 16.25 2.96 -8.91
N ASP A 264 17.20 2.34 -9.61
CA ASP A 264 17.20 2.33 -11.07
C ASP A 264 16.03 1.50 -11.63
N THR A 265 15.51 1.93 -12.78
CA THR A 265 14.43 1.26 -13.50
C THR A 265 14.77 1.07 -14.98
N THR A 266 14.13 0.10 -15.61
CA THR A 266 14.19 -0.15 -17.05
C THR A 266 12.80 0.00 -17.65
N THR A 267 12.68 0.81 -18.72
CA THR A 267 11.47 0.88 -19.54
C THR A 267 11.37 -0.38 -20.40
N ILE A 268 10.28 -1.12 -20.24
CA ILE A 268 9.98 -2.31 -21.06
C ILE A 268 9.10 -1.92 -22.25
N THR A 269 8.16 -1.00 -22.05
CA THR A 269 7.26 -0.46 -23.09
C THR A 269 6.82 0.95 -22.70
N ASP A 270 6.63 1.82 -23.70
CA ASP A 270 6.10 3.19 -23.59
C ASP A 270 5.23 3.48 -24.83
#